data_AF-A0A931D8B3-F1
#
_entry.id   AF-A0A931D8B3-F1
#
_cell.length_a   1.000
_cell.length_b   1.000
_cell.length_c   1.000
_cell.angle_alpha   90.00
_cell.angle_beta   90.00
_cell.angle_gamma   90.00
#
_symmetry.space_group_name_H-M   'P 1'
#
loop_
_entity.id
_entity.type
_entity.pdbx_description
1 polymer ?
#
loop_
_entity_poly.entity_id
_entity_poly.type
_entity_poly.pdbx_seq_one_letter_code
_entity_poly.pdbx_strand_id
1 'polypeptide(L)'
;MTNTTGKINLLGLTQPEMEQFFESIGEKRFRAGQVMKWIHHFGVDDFAAMTNVGKVLREKLEASAEIRGPEVVSENISADGTRKWVVRVASGSCVETVYIPQNGRGTLCVSSQAGCALDCSFCSTGKQGFNSDLTSAEIIGQVWIANKSFGSVPAKVDRAITNVVMMGMGEPLLNFDNVVSAMQIMMDDLGYGISKRKVTLSTSGVVPMIDKLAEVIDVSLALSLHAPNDELRNQLVPINKKYPLEMLLAACKRYISKLGEKRVLTIEYTLLKGVNDQPEHAEQMIALLADVPCKINLIPFNPFPFSGYERPSNNAIRRFQDLLHKAGHNVTVRTTRGDDIDAACGQLVGQVMDRTRRSERYIAVRQLGNEAQEPHAATNRN
;
A
#
# COMPACT_ATOMS: atom_id res chain seq x y z
N MET A 1 9.35 -13.98 24.36
CA MET A 1 8.27 -13.90 25.36
C MET A 1 7.49 -12.62 25.08
N THR A 2 6.43 -12.70 24.28
CA THR A 2 5.56 -11.56 23.98
C THR A 2 4.57 -11.40 25.12
N ASN A 3 4.71 -10.33 25.90
CA ASN A 3 3.73 -9.93 26.91
C ASN A 3 2.45 -9.47 26.18
N THR A 4 1.53 -10.40 25.91
CA THR A 4 0.12 -10.06 25.69
C THR A 4 -0.46 -9.70 27.05
N THR A 5 -0.28 -8.44 27.46
CA THR A 5 -1.23 -7.84 28.38
C THR A 5 -2.59 -7.94 27.69
N GLY A 6 -3.62 -8.47 28.37
CA GLY A 6 -4.96 -8.70 27.79
C GLY A 6 -5.72 -7.41 27.43
N LYS A 7 -5.01 -6.32 27.14
CA LYS A 7 -5.52 -5.01 26.75
C LYS A 7 -5.91 -5.03 25.28
N ILE A 8 -7.03 -4.38 24.97
CA ILE A 8 -7.49 -4.18 23.59
C ILE A 8 -6.79 -2.93 23.01
N ASN A 9 -6.13 -3.09 21.86
CA ASN A 9 -5.52 -1.95 21.17
C ASN A 9 -6.59 -1.18 20.38
N LEU A 10 -6.91 0.03 20.84
CA LEU A 10 -7.99 0.86 20.29
C LEU A 10 -7.64 1.47 18.93
N LEU A 11 -6.36 1.54 18.57
CA LEU A 11 -5.89 2.22 17.37
C LEU A 11 -6.52 1.66 16.08
N GLY A 12 -6.76 0.35 16.05
CA GLY A 12 -7.28 -0.37 14.88
C GLY A 12 -8.78 -0.62 14.88
N LEU A 13 -9.53 -0.15 15.88
CA LEU A 13 -10.97 -0.38 15.98
C LEU A 13 -11.74 0.63 15.15
N THR A 14 -12.64 0.13 14.30
CA THR A 14 -13.64 0.95 13.60
C THR A 14 -14.61 1.58 14.61
N GLN A 15 -15.38 2.60 14.20
CA GLN A 15 -16.36 3.21 15.11
C GLN A 15 -17.33 2.18 15.73
N PRO A 16 -17.95 1.24 14.97
CA PRO A 16 -18.81 0.22 15.58
C PRO A 16 -18.09 -0.70 16.58
N GLU A 17 -16.85 -1.10 16.28
CA GLU A 17 -16.04 -1.94 17.18
C GLU A 17 -15.63 -1.16 18.45
N MET A 18 -15.31 0.13 18.32
CA MET A 18 -15.03 1.01 19.44
C MET A 18 -16.28 1.17 20.31
N GLU A 19 -17.46 1.41 19.71
CA GLU A 19 -18.73 1.47 20.45
C GLU A 19 -19.02 0.19 21.23
N GLN A 20 -18.82 -0.97 20.59
CA GLN A 20 -18.97 -2.28 21.23
C GLN A 20 -17.97 -2.47 22.39
N PHE A 21 -16.73 -2.00 22.24
CA PHE A 21 -15.75 -2.03 23.32
C PHE A 21 -16.22 -1.20 24.52
N PHE A 22 -16.68 0.04 24.30
CA PHE A 22 -17.20 0.89 25.39
C PHE A 22 -18.40 0.26 26.10
N GLU A 23 -19.31 -0.39 25.36
CA GLU A 23 -20.42 -1.13 25.96
C GLU A 23 -19.93 -2.28 26.85
N SER A 24 -18.91 -3.04 26.42
CA SER A 24 -18.41 -4.18 27.17
C SER A 24 -17.77 -3.81 28.51
N ILE A 25 -17.31 -2.57 28.68
CA ILE A 25 -16.78 -2.02 29.94
C ILE A 25 -17.81 -1.18 30.73
N GLY A 26 -19.09 -1.25 30.34
CA GLY A 26 -20.21 -0.59 31.02
C GLY A 26 -20.29 0.93 30.78
N GLU A 27 -19.76 1.41 29.66
CA GLU A 27 -19.76 2.83 29.29
C GLU A 27 -20.71 3.11 28.11
N LYS A 28 -21.11 4.38 27.95
CA LYS A 28 -22.04 4.80 26.89
C LYS A 28 -21.33 4.88 25.54
N ARG A 29 -21.97 4.41 24.46
CA ARG A 29 -21.45 4.42 23.08
C ARG A 29 -20.83 5.75 22.64
N PHE A 30 -21.44 6.89 22.96
CA PHE A 30 -20.94 8.20 22.52
C PHE A 30 -19.52 8.53 23.01
N ARG A 31 -19.01 7.83 24.04
CA ARG A 31 -17.62 7.96 24.50
C ARG A 31 -16.60 7.48 23.47
N ALA A 32 -16.98 6.53 22.61
CA ALA A 32 -16.15 6.06 21.50
C ALA A 32 -15.69 7.22 20.62
N GLY A 33 -16.63 8.08 20.19
CA GLY A 33 -16.30 9.22 19.33
C GLY A 33 -15.43 10.29 20.01
N GLN A 34 -15.44 10.40 21.34
CA GLN A 34 -14.51 11.28 22.04
C GLN A 34 -13.08 10.74 21.97
N VAL A 35 -12.91 9.45 22.25
CA VAL A 35 -11.60 8.78 22.26
C VAL A 35 -11.03 8.64 20.85
N MET A 36 -11.85 8.31 19.84
CA MET A 36 -11.41 8.26 18.44
C MET A 36 -10.81 9.59 17.97
N LYS A 37 -11.42 10.72 18.33
CA LYS A 37 -10.86 12.05 18.00
C LYS A 37 -9.49 12.27 18.64
N TRP A 38 -9.32 11.91 19.93
CA TRP A 38 -8.01 11.98 20.59
C TRP A 38 -6.95 11.15 19.87
N ILE A 39 -7.30 9.92 19.50
CA ILE A 39 -6.38 9.01 18.80
C ILE A 39 -6.04 9.56 17.42
N HIS A 40 -7.03 9.81 16.57
CA HIS A 40 -6.83 10.03 15.13
C HIS A 40 -6.69 11.50 14.72
N HIS A 41 -7.43 12.43 15.35
CA HIS A 41 -7.30 13.87 15.04
C HIS A 41 -6.06 14.45 15.71
N PHE A 42 -5.82 14.06 16.97
CA PHE A 42 -4.78 14.66 17.79
C PHE A 42 -3.51 13.82 17.94
N GLY A 43 -3.51 12.56 17.49
CA GLY A 43 -2.32 11.70 17.56
C GLY A 43 -1.95 11.27 19.00
N VAL A 44 -2.91 11.32 19.93
CA VAL A 44 -2.69 11.04 21.35
C VAL A 44 -2.80 9.55 21.63
N ASP A 45 -1.78 9.02 22.29
CA ASP A 45 -1.62 7.62 22.72
C ASP A 45 -1.71 7.44 24.25
N ASP A 46 -1.85 8.54 25.00
CA ASP A 46 -1.99 8.56 26.46
C ASP A 46 -3.41 8.95 26.89
N PHE A 47 -4.11 8.05 27.59
CA PHE A 47 -5.45 8.33 28.12
C PHE A 47 -5.45 9.49 29.11
N ALA A 48 -4.38 9.71 29.87
CA ALA A 48 -4.29 10.81 30.83
C ALA A 48 -4.37 12.19 30.15
N ALA A 49 -3.92 12.32 28.90
CA ALA A 49 -3.98 13.57 28.14
C ALA A 49 -5.40 13.94 27.66
N MET A 50 -6.37 13.02 27.73
CA MET A 50 -7.74 13.24 27.23
C MET A 50 -8.59 14.08 28.21
N THR A 51 -8.42 15.40 28.20
CA THR A 51 -8.98 16.33 29.20
C THR A 51 -10.51 16.38 29.29
N ASN A 52 -11.22 15.99 28.23
CA ASN A 52 -12.68 15.91 28.19
C ASN A 52 -13.24 14.50 28.54
N VAL A 53 -12.36 13.58 28.96
CA VAL A 53 -12.71 12.23 29.43
C VAL A 53 -12.59 12.20 30.95
N GLY A 54 -13.66 11.78 31.64
CA GLY A 54 -13.70 11.75 33.10
C GLY A 54 -12.61 10.85 33.70
N LYS A 55 -12.11 11.19 34.90
CA LYS A 55 -11.01 10.46 35.57
C LYS A 55 -11.27 8.95 35.67
N VAL A 56 -12.47 8.56 36.13
CA VAL A 56 -12.89 7.15 36.27
C VAL A 56 -12.81 6.41 34.93
N LEU A 57 -13.21 7.05 33.83
CA LEU A 57 -13.15 6.44 32.51
C LEU A 57 -11.71 6.29 32.02
N ARG A 58 -10.86 7.29 32.24
CA ARG A 58 -9.42 7.18 31.92
C ARG A 58 -8.75 6.02 32.66
N GLU A 59 -9.06 5.83 33.94
CA GLU A 59 -8.55 4.70 34.74
C GLU A 59 -9.04 3.34 34.21
N LYS A 60 -10.33 3.23 33.82
CA LYS A 60 -10.85 2.01 33.17
C LYS A 60 -10.15 1.70 31.85
N LEU A 61 -9.95 2.71 31.02
CA LEU A 61 -9.26 2.56 29.73
C LEU A 61 -7.82 2.12 29.94
N GLU A 62 -7.11 2.72 30.90
CA GLU A 62 -5.75 2.32 31.25
C GLU A 62 -5.67 0.86 31.75
N ALA A 63 -6.72 0.36 32.40
CA ALA A 63 -6.75 -1.03 32.86
C ALA A 63 -7.09 -2.06 31.75
N SER A 64 -7.89 -1.67 30.75
CA SER A 64 -8.52 -2.59 29.78
C SER A 64 -8.08 -2.42 28.33
N ALA A 65 -7.40 -1.32 28.01
CA ALA A 65 -7.05 -0.93 26.66
C ALA A 65 -5.67 -0.29 26.56
N GLU A 66 -5.19 -0.17 25.33
CA GLU A 66 -4.01 0.61 24.97
C GLU A 66 -4.21 1.30 23.61
N ILE A 67 -3.35 2.27 23.31
CA ILE A 67 -3.25 2.88 21.99
C ILE A 67 -1.79 2.70 21.56
N ARG A 68 -1.55 1.75 20.65
CA ARG A 68 -0.18 1.39 20.25
C ARG A 68 -0.08 1.26 18.74
N GLY A 69 0.67 2.17 18.12
CA GLY A 69 1.11 2.06 16.73
C GLY A 69 2.37 1.21 16.59
N PRO A 70 2.77 0.85 15.36
CA PRO A 70 4.05 0.19 15.13
C PRO A 70 5.22 1.12 15.49
N GLU A 71 6.37 0.54 15.86
CA GLU A 71 7.56 1.31 16.24
C GLU A 71 8.22 1.91 14.99
N VAL A 72 8.52 3.21 14.99
CA VAL A 72 9.31 3.84 13.92
C VAL A 72 10.78 3.49 14.11
N VAL A 73 11.34 2.69 13.22
CA VAL A 73 12.76 2.28 13.23
C VAL A 73 13.62 3.34 12.57
N SER A 74 13.15 3.95 11.49
CA SER A 74 13.84 5.05 10.84
C SER A 74 12.88 5.95 10.07
N GLU A 75 13.28 7.21 9.90
CA GLU A 75 12.62 8.20 9.06
C GLU A 75 13.65 8.83 8.12
N ASN A 76 13.29 8.94 6.84
CA ASN A 76 14.11 9.56 5.82
C ASN A 76 13.29 10.60 5.05
N ILE A 77 13.90 11.73 4.71
CA ILE A 77 13.27 12.82 3.97
C ILE A 77 14.09 13.07 2.70
N SER A 78 13.46 12.88 1.56
CA SER A 78 14.01 13.16 0.22
C SER A 78 14.10 14.67 -0.03
N ALA A 79 15.01 15.07 -0.92
CA ALA A 79 15.09 16.44 -1.41
C ALA A 79 13.79 16.93 -2.08
N ASP A 80 12.97 16.02 -2.63
CA ASP A 80 11.68 16.37 -3.25
C ASP A 80 10.51 16.52 -2.25
N GLY A 81 10.81 16.39 -0.95
CA GLY A 81 9.84 16.43 0.16
C GLY A 81 9.15 15.09 0.46
N THR A 82 9.40 14.03 -0.31
CA THR A 82 8.95 12.67 0.01
C THR A 82 9.51 12.25 1.36
N ARG A 83 8.67 11.67 2.22
CA ARG A 83 9.10 11.11 3.51
C ARG A 83 8.86 9.62 3.51
N LYS A 84 9.83 8.85 4.00
CA LYS A 84 9.72 7.41 4.20
C LYS A 84 9.90 7.08 5.67
N TRP A 85 8.99 6.27 6.20
CA TRP A 85 9.12 5.64 7.50
C TRP A 85 9.32 4.14 7.32
N VAL A 86 10.26 3.58 8.07
CA VAL A 86 10.39 2.14 8.28
C VAL A 86 9.80 1.84 9.64
N VAL A 87 8.77 1.01 9.69
CA VAL A 87 8.05 0.69 10.92
C VAL A 87 8.15 -0.80 11.24
N ARG A 88 8.45 -1.13 12.49
CA ARG A 88 8.51 -2.51 12.98
C ARG A 88 7.12 -2.94 13.43
N VAL A 89 6.67 -4.05 12.86
CA VAL A 89 5.37 -4.66 13.16
C VAL A 89 5.54 -5.76 14.20
N ALA A 90 4.44 -6.23 14.79
CA ALA A 90 4.45 -7.19 15.91
C ALA A 90 5.15 -8.51 15.56
N SER A 91 5.20 -8.88 14.27
CA SER A 91 5.94 -10.05 13.79
C SER A 91 7.46 -9.88 13.84
N GLY A 92 7.97 -8.70 14.19
CA GLY A 92 9.39 -8.35 14.19
C GLY A 92 9.91 -7.87 12.83
N SER A 93 9.15 -8.08 11.76
CA SER A 93 9.46 -7.57 10.42
C SER A 93 9.33 -6.05 10.36
N CYS A 94 10.00 -5.42 9.40
CA CYS A 94 9.85 -4.00 9.11
C CYS A 94 9.11 -3.81 7.78
N VAL A 95 8.09 -2.94 7.79
CA VAL A 95 7.38 -2.48 6.59
C VAL A 95 7.61 -1.00 6.37
N GLU A 96 7.31 -0.53 5.17
CA GLU A 96 7.58 0.87 4.79
C GLU A 96 6.27 1.63 4.54
N THR A 97 6.29 2.92 4.86
CA THR A 97 5.21 3.88 4.59
C THR A 97 5.81 5.11 3.94
N VAL A 98 5.21 5.62 2.87
CA VAL A 98 5.78 6.72 2.09
C VAL A 98 4.77 7.85 1.92
N TYR A 99 5.12 9.05 2.35
CA TYR A 99 4.37 10.27 2.08
C TYR A 99 4.93 11.01 0.86
N ILE A 100 4.07 11.35 -0.09
CA ILE A 100 4.42 12.00 -1.36
C ILE A 100 3.66 13.34 -1.47
N PRO A 101 4.33 14.49 -1.30
CA PRO A 101 3.72 15.80 -1.51
C PRO A 101 3.70 16.18 -2.99
N GLN A 102 2.58 16.69 -3.51
CA GLN A 102 2.45 17.15 -4.88
C GLN A 102 1.37 18.24 -5.03
N ASN A 103 1.75 19.45 -5.43
CA ASN A 103 0.82 20.54 -5.83
C ASN A 103 -0.35 20.75 -4.85
N GLY A 104 -0.07 20.88 -3.54
CA GLY A 104 -1.10 21.06 -2.50
C GLY A 104 -1.85 19.78 -2.10
N ARG A 105 -1.44 18.61 -2.58
CA ARG A 105 -1.95 17.29 -2.20
C ARG A 105 -0.84 16.50 -1.50
N GLY A 106 -1.16 15.82 -0.40
CA GLY A 106 -0.28 14.82 0.21
C GLY A 106 -0.87 13.42 0.09
N THR A 107 -0.10 12.50 -0.50
CA THR A 107 -0.52 11.11 -0.68
C THR A 107 0.31 10.19 0.19
N LEU A 108 -0.33 9.42 1.06
CA LEU A 108 0.34 8.41 1.87
C LEU A 108 0.18 7.02 1.25
N CYS A 109 1.30 6.36 1.00
CA CYS A 109 1.38 4.98 0.56
C CYS A 109 1.53 4.07 1.78
N VAL A 110 0.57 3.17 1.97
CA VAL A 110 0.43 2.32 3.16
C VAL A 110 0.63 0.85 2.78
N SER A 111 1.38 0.12 3.61
CA SER A 111 1.60 -1.32 3.51
C SER A 111 0.47 -2.10 4.19
N SER A 112 0.11 -3.26 3.63
CA SER A 112 -0.93 -4.16 4.15
C SER A 112 -0.38 -5.49 4.65
N GLN A 113 0.83 -5.89 4.28
CA GLN A 113 1.47 -7.14 4.70
C GLN A 113 2.97 -6.91 4.95
N ALA A 114 3.58 -7.76 5.79
CA ALA A 114 5.02 -7.89 5.89
C ALA A 114 5.52 -8.84 4.79
N GLY A 115 5.97 -8.25 3.68
CA GLY A 115 6.27 -8.98 2.44
C GLY A 115 5.03 -9.14 1.54
N CYS A 116 5.11 -9.99 0.51
CA CYS A 116 3.98 -10.28 -0.38
C CYS A 116 4.07 -11.69 -0.99
N ALA A 117 2.96 -12.43 -0.95
CA ALA A 117 2.92 -13.81 -1.45
C ALA A 117 2.86 -13.92 -3.00
N LEU A 118 2.44 -12.85 -3.69
CA LEU A 118 2.06 -12.90 -5.12
C LEU A 118 3.22 -13.02 -6.12
N ASP A 119 4.47 -12.83 -5.69
CA ASP A 119 5.68 -13.10 -6.49
C ASP A 119 5.73 -12.36 -7.85
N CYS A 120 5.25 -11.12 -7.91
CA CYS A 120 5.38 -10.30 -9.12
C CYS A 120 6.87 -10.07 -9.41
N SER A 121 7.33 -10.46 -10.61
CA SER A 121 8.76 -10.56 -10.92
C SER A 121 9.51 -9.22 -10.86
N PHE A 122 8.80 -8.12 -11.14
CA PHE A 122 9.29 -6.75 -11.14
C PHE A 122 9.10 -6.03 -9.78
N CYS A 123 8.72 -6.73 -8.71
CA CYS A 123 8.46 -6.14 -7.40
C CYS A 123 9.52 -6.58 -6.38
N SER A 124 10.19 -5.61 -5.73
CA SER A 124 11.16 -5.90 -4.66
C SER A 124 10.53 -6.64 -3.48
N THR A 125 9.32 -6.24 -3.08
CA THR A 125 8.57 -6.87 -1.98
C THR A 125 8.23 -8.34 -2.27
N GLY A 126 7.88 -8.68 -3.51
CA GLY A 126 7.58 -10.07 -3.90
C GLY A 126 8.78 -10.99 -3.74
N LYS A 127 9.99 -10.49 -4.02
CA LYS A 127 11.25 -11.26 -3.92
C LYS A 127 11.68 -11.55 -2.48
N GLN A 128 11.23 -10.77 -1.52
CA GLN A 128 11.52 -11.00 -0.10
C GLN A 128 10.65 -12.08 0.54
N GLY A 129 9.64 -12.56 -0.18
CA GLY A 129 8.69 -13.53 0.34
C GLY A 129 7.64 -12.89 1.25
N PHE A 130 7.11 -13.67 2.17
CA PHE A 130 5.98 -13.29 3.02
C PHE A 130 6.20 -13.75 4.45
N ASN A 131 5.83 -12.91 5.41
CA ASN A 131 5.85 -13.24 6.83
C ASN A 131 4.44 -13.28 7.43
N SER A 132 3.73 -12.15 7.44
CA SER A 132 2.45 -11.99 8.11
C SER A 132 1.58 -10.91 7.46
N ASP A 133 0.27 -11.05 7.65
CA ASP A 133 -0.66 -9.94 7.49
C ASP A 133 -0.41 -8.89 8.58
N LEU A 134 -0.69 -7.63 8.26
CA LEU A 134 -0.72 -6.56 9.25
C LEU A 134 -2.12 -6.47 9.87
N THR A 135 -2.17 -6.29 11.18
CA THR A 135 -3.43 -5.98 11.88
C THR A 135 -3.98 -4.62 11.45
N SER A 136 -5.27 -4.38 11.66
CA SER A 136 -5.88 -3.06 11.41
C SER A 136 -5.10 -1.93 12.12
N ALA A 137 -4.65 -2.17 13.35
CA ALA A 137 -3.85 -1.21 14.13
C ALA A 137 -2.49 -0.91 13.50
N GLU A 138 -1.83 -1.90 12.89
CA GLU A 138 -0.56 -1.71 12.18
C GLU A 138 -0.74 -0.99 10.83
N ILE A 139 -1.87 -1.23 10.14
CA ILE A 139 -2.18 -0.53 8.88
C ILE A 139 -2.53 0.93 9.15
N ILE A 140 -3.51 1.19 10.02
CA ILE A 140 -3.91 2.57 10.34
C ILE A 140 -2.85 3.31 11.14
N GLY A 141 -2.02 2.57 11.89
CA GLY A 141 -0.86 3.09 12.60
C GLY A 141 0.14 3.79 11.69
N GLN A 142 0.26 3.37 10.43
CA GLN A 142 1.09 4.07 9.44
C GLN A 142 0.53 5.46 9.11
N VAL A 143 -0.79 5.60 8.98
CA VAL A 143 -1.46 6.90 8.82
C VAL A 143 -1.31 7.75 10.08
N TRP A 144 -1.44 7.13 11.25
CA TRP A 144 -1.30 7.78 12.55
C TRP A 144 0.12 8.35 12.75
N ILE A 145 1.16 7.57 12.47
CA ILE A 145 2.58 8.00 12.52
C ILE A 145 2.81 9.19 11.59
N ALA A 146 2.39 9.05 10.32
CA ALA A 146 2.59 10.10 9.33
C ALA A 146 1.84 11.39 9.72
N ASN A 147 0.59 11.29 10.18
CA ASN A 147 -0.20 12.44 10.63
C ASN A 147 0.45 13.13 11.83
N LYS A 148 0.88 12.35 12.84
CA LYS A 148 1.57 12.87 14.04
C LYS A 148 2.86 13.63 13.67
N SER A 149 3.57 13.21 12.62
CA SER A 149 4.82 13.85 12.15
C SER A 149 4.64 15.27 11.58
N PHE A 150 3.43 15.66 11.16
CA PHE A 150 3.13 17.00 10.65
C PHE A 150 2.57 17.95 11.72
N GLY A 151 2.50 17.49 12.98
CA GLY A 151 1.86 18.21 14.07
C GLY A 151 0.36 17.96 14.12
N SER A 152 -0.19 17.92 15.34
CA SER A 152 -1.61 17.69 15.61
C SER A 152 -2.42 18.95 15.27
N VAL A 153 -2.73 19.15 13.99
CA VAL A 153 -3.46 20.35 13.57
C VAL A 153 -4.98 20.10 13.70
N PRO A 154 -5.73 20.95 14.41
CA PRO A 154 -7.19 20.91 14.37
C PRO A 154 -7.69 21.01 12.92
N ALA A 155 -8.85 20.41 12.63
CA ALA A 155 -9.46 20.27 11.29
C ALA A 155 -9.73 21.57 10.50
N LYS A 156 -9.23 22.73 10.93
CA LYS A 156 -9.34 24.05 10.30
C LYS A 156 -8.12 24.47 9.47
N VAL A 157 -7.02 23.71 9.49
CA VAL A 157 -5.83 23.94 8.65
C VAL A 157 -5.72 22.81 7.63
N ASP A 158 -5.20 23.11 6.45
CA ASP A 158 -4.98 22.14 5.38
C ASP A 158 -4.31 20.87 5.92
N ARG A 159 -5.01 19.73 5.77
CA ARG A 159 -4.49 18.43 6.19
C ARG A 159 -3.28 18.09 5.33
N ALA A 160 -2.18 17.67 5.97
CA ALA A 160 -1.00 17.19 5.25
C ALA A 160 -1.35 15.96 4.41
N ILE A 161 -2.09 14.99 4.98
CA ILE A 161 -2.52 13.78 4.27
C ILE A 161 -3.92 14.00 3.73
N THR A 162 -4.03 14.08 2.41
CA THR A 162 -5.31 14.27 1.71
C THR A 162 -5.74 13.01 0.95
N ASN A 163 -4.82 12.08 0.69
CA ASN A 163 -5.02 10.87 -0.08
C ASN A 163 -4.27 9.70 0.58
N VAL A 164 -4.85 8.51 0.52
CA VAL A 164 -4.19 7.27 0.94
C VAL A 164 -4.28 6.25 -0.19
N VAL A 165 -3.18 5.56 -0.46
CA VAL A 165 -3.12 4.48 -1.44
C VAL A 165 -2.57 3.22 -0.78
N MET A 166 -3.29 2.10 -0.95
CA MET A 166 -2.83 0.76 -0.53
C MET A 166 -1.92 0.19 -1.63
N MET A 167 -0.75 0.81 -1.78
CA MET A 167 0.28 0.48 -2.78
C MET A 167 1.66 0.30 -2.15
N GLY A 168 1.70 0.10 -0.82
CA GLY A 168 2.92 -0.23 -0.10
C GLY A 168 3.28 -1.72 -0.28
N MET A 169 3.77 -2.34 0.78
CA MET A 169 4.09 -3.76 0.80
C MET A 169 2.82 -4.61 1.00
N GLY A 170 2.66 -5.65 0.18
CA GLY A 170 1.58 -6.64 0.29
C GLY A 170 0.48 -6.55 -0.78
N GLU A 171 -0.35 -7.58 -0.84
CA GLU A 171 -1.61 -7.59 -1.59
C GLU A 171 -2.76 -7.31 -0.62
N PRO A 172 -3.41 -6.13 -0.70
CA PRO A 172 -4.45 -5.75 0.25
C PRO A 172 -5.63 -6.73 0.30
N LEU A 173 -6.01 -7.33 -0.82
CA LEU A 173 -7.13 -8.27 -0.86
C LEU A 173 -6.83 -9.64 -0.23
N LEU A 174 -5.56 -9.96 0.04
CA LEU A 174 -5.21 -11.15 0.83
C LEU A 174 -5.23 -10.88 2.34
N ASN A 175 -5.23 -9.61 2.76
CA ASN A 175 -5.41 -9.19 4.15
C ASN A 175 -6.74 -8.42 4.32
N PHE A 176 -7.83 -9.04 3.86
CA PHE A 176 -9.08 -8.34 3.58
C PHE A 176 -9.67 -7.62 4.79
N ASP A 177 -9.89 -8.33 5.90
CA ASP A 177 -10.65 -7.77 7.04
C ASP A 177 -9.89 -6.61 7.70
N ASN A 178 -8.58 -6.76 7.95
CA ASN A 178 -7.76 -5.68 8.53
C ASN A 178 -7.68 -4.45 7.62
N VAL A 179 -7.55 -4.66 6.30
CA VAL A 179 -7.50 -3.58 5.30
C VAL A 179 -8.83 -2.83 5.25
N VAL A 180 -9.96 -3.54 5.27
CA VAL A 180 -11.30 -2.93 5.27
C VAL A 180 -11.49 -2.07 6.53
N SER A 181 -11.20 -2.61 7.71
CA SER A 181 -11.31 -1.85 8.98
C SER A 181 -10.44 -0.60 8.95
N ALA A 182 -9.18 -0.70 8.51
CA ALA A 182 -8.29 0.45 8.41
C ALA A 182 -8.81 1.52 7.41
N MET A 183 -9.31 1.11 6.23
CA MET A 183 -9.88 2.05 5.26
C MET A 183 -11.17 2.70 5.77
N GLN A 184 -11.98 2.00 6.56
CA GLN A 184 -13.14 2.61 7.23
C GLN A 184 -12.70 3.72 8.18
N ILE A 185 -11.67 3.49 9.00
CA ILE A 185 -11.11 4.53 9.89
C ILE A 185 -10.50 5.71 9.10
N MET A 186 -9.85 5.44 7.95
CA MET A 186 -9.34 6.51 7.07
C MET A 186 -10.46 7.44 6.58
N MET A 187 -11.66 6.90 6.33
CA MET A 187 -12.79 7.66 5.78
C MET A 187 -13.71 8.26 6.85
N ASP A 188 -13.70 7.71 8.06
CA ASP A 188 -14.55 8.14 9.18
C ASP A 188 -14.25 9.59 9.60
N ASP A 189 -15.28 10.40 9.84
CA ASP A 189 -15.14 11.79 10.30
C ASP A 189 -14.54 11.90 11.72
N LEU A 190 -14.70 10.85 12.54
CA LEU A 190 -14.04 10.69 13.84
C LEU A 190 -12.61 10.15 13.70
N GLY A 191 -12.29 9.57 12.54
CA GLY A 191 -10.96 9.16 12.10
C GLY A 191 -10.29 10.27 11.28
N TYR A 192 -9.95 10.01 10.02
CA TYR A 192 -9.23 10.99 9.19
C TYR A 192 -10.12 11.74 8.20
N GLY A 193 -11.41 11.38 8.06
CA GLY A 193 -12.38 12.03 7.18
C GLY A 193 -11.90 12.16 5.73
N ILE A 194 -11.14 11.18 5.23
CA ILE A 194 -10.61 11.20 3.86
C ILE A 194 -11.74 10.74 2.93
N SER A 195 -12.00 11.51 1.88
CA SER A 195 -13.03 11.14 0.90
C SER A 195 -12.78 9.74 0.33
N LYS A 196 -13.85 8.94 0.18
CA LYS A 196 -13.84 7.65 -0.52
C LYS A 196 -13.23 7.65 -1.93
N ARG A 197 -13.19 8.82 -2.59
CA ARG A 197 -12.53 8.99 -3.89
C ARG A 197 -11.01 9.13 -3.78
N LYS A 198 -10.50 9.46 -2.59
CA LYS A 198 -9.10 9.74 -2.27
C LYS A 198 -8.42 8.62 -1.46
N VAL A 199 -9.17 7.62 -1.00
CA VAL A 199 -8.67 6.33 -0.54
C VAL A 199 -8.70 5.36 -1.73
N THR A 200 -7.54 4.81 -2.12
CA THR A 200 -7.43 3.90 -3.27
C THR A 200 -6.84 2.57 -2.85
N LEU A 201 -7.58 1.48 -3.09
CA LEU A 201 -7.07 0.13 -2.96
C LEU A 201 -6.49 -0.32 -4.31
N SER A 202 -5.24 -0.76 -4.33
CA SER A 202 -4.63 -1.40 -5.50
C SER A 202 -4.61 -2.91 -5.31
N THR A 203 -4.89 -3.66 -6.37
CA THR A 203 -4.85 -5.14 -6.32
C THR A 203 -4.22 -5.71 -7.58
N SER A 204 -3.52 -6.83 -7.44
CA SER A 204 -3.02 -7.67 -8.53
C SER A 204 -4.08 -8.63 -9.08
N GLY A 205 -5.26 -8.70 -8.46
CA GLY A 205 -6.42 -9.38 -9.01
C GLY A 205 -6.86 -10.64 -8.27
N VAL A 206 -7.12 -10.55 -6.96
CA VAL A 206 -7.78 -11.63 -6.20
C VAL A 206 -9.28 -11.58 -6.44
N VAL A 207 -9.75 -12.13 -7.58
CA VAL A 207 -11.12 -11.94 -8.10
C VAL A 207 -12.24 -12.10 -7.06
N PRO A 208 -12.32 -13.20 -6.28
CA PRO A 208 -13.40 -13.36 -5.31
C PRO A 208 -13.44 -12.25 -4.24
N MET A 209 -12.27 -11.70 -3.90
CA MET A 209 -12.15 -10.63 -2.92
C MET A 209 -12.48 -9.26 -3.51
N ILE A 210 -12.36 -9.06 -4.83
CA ILE A 210 -12.88 -7.85 -5.50
C ILE A 210 -14.40 -7.82 -5.38
N ASP A 211 -15.06 -8.96 -5.61
CA ASP A 211 -16.52 -9.07 -5.47
C ASP A 211 -16.95 -8.84 -4.01
N LYS A 212 -16.26 -9.47 -3.04
CA LYS A 212 -16.50 -9.25 -1.60
C LYS A 212 -16.29 -7.79 -1.20
N LEU A 213 -15.26 -7.12 -1.73
CA LEU A 213 -14.99 -5.69 -1.45
C LEU A 213 -16.19 -4.83 -1.85
N ALA A 214 -16.82 -5.16 -2.98
CA ALA A 214 -17.98 -4.44 -3.53
C ALA A 214 -19.23 -4.49 -2.63
N GLU A 215 -19.25 -5.35 -1.61
CA GLU A 215 -20.36 -5.51 -0.67
C GLU A 215 -20.14 -4.75 0.64
N VAL A 216 -18.88 -4.46 0.98
CA VAL A 216 -18.53 -3.97 2.33
C VAL A 216 -18.00 -2.54 2.35
N ILE A 217 -17.42 -2.03 1.24
CA ILE A 217 -16.81 -0.69 1.22
C ILE A 217 -16.74 -0.06 -0.18
N ASP A 218 -17.03 1.24 -0.27
CA ASP A 218 -16.83 2.08 -1.47
C ASP A 218 -15.50 2.84 -1.33
N VAL A 219 -14.50 2.43 -2.11
CA VAL A 219 -13.20 3.10 -2.24
C VAL A 219 -12.78 3.15 -3.71
N SER A 220 -11.76 3.94 -4.06
CA SER A 220 -11.24 3.91 -5.43
C SER A 220 -10.51 2.60 -5.67
N LEU A 221 -10.69 2.00 -6.84
CA LEU A 221 -9.99 0.77 -7.22
C LEU A 221 -8.92 1.07 -8.26
N ALA A 222 -7.72 0.56 -8.00
CA ALA A 222 -6.63 0.47 -8.96
C ALA A 222 -6.31 -1.00 -9.25
N LEU A 223 -6.09 -1.31 -10.52
CA LEU A 223 -5.73 -2.64 -10.99
C LEU A 223 -4.26 -2.64 -11.44
N SER A 224 -3.44 -3.44 -10.77
CA SER A 224 -2.07 -3.76 -11.16
C SER A 224 -2.09 -4.72 -12.36
N LEU A 225 -2.23 -4.15 -13.57
CA LEU A 225 -2.43 -4.90 -14.82
C LEU A 225 -1.11 -5.45 -15.37
N HIS A 226 -0.17 -4.55 -15.67
CA HIS A 226 1.23 -4.81 -16.07
C HIS A 226 1.49 -5.62 -17.35
N ALA A 227 0.47 -6.16 -18.00
CA ALA A 227 0.60 -6.83 -19.30
C ALA A 227 -0.75 -6.80 -20.05
N PRO A 228 -0.74 -6.73 -21.39
CA PRO A 228 -1.96 -6.62 -22.19
C PRO A 228 -2.53 -7.96 -22.66
N ASN A 229 -1.88 -9.08 -22.33
CA ASN A 229 -2.31 -10.45 -22.66
C ASN A 229 -1.94 -11.42 -21.53
N ASP A 230 -2.62 -12.58 -21.49
CA ASP A 230 -2.45 -13.55 -20.41
C ASP A 230 -1.07 -14.21 -20.43
N GLU A 231 -0.48 -14.44 -21.61
CA GLU A 231 0.83 -15.08 -21.76
C GLU A 231 1.93 -14.30 -21.06
N LEU A 232 1.98 -12.98 -21.28
CA LEU A 232 2.92 -12.08 -20.64
C LEU A 232 2.56 -11.86 -19.17
N ARG A 233 1.26 -11.71 -18.87
CA ARG A 233 0.82 -11.49 -17.49
C ARG A 233 1.11 -12.68 -16.58
N ASN A 234 1.02 -13.91 -17.11
CA ASN A 234 1.39 -15.14 -16.41
C ASN A 234 2.87 -15.17 -15.98
N GLN A 235 3.74 -14.44 -16.68
CA GLN A 235 5.16 -14.33 -16.35
C GLN A 235 5.42 -13.23 -15.32
N LEU A 236 4.77 -12.07 -15.51
CA LEU A 236 5.02 -10.88 -14.68
C LEU A 236 4.23 -10.87 -13.37
N VAL A 237 3.00 -11.37 -13.39
CA VAL A 237 2.02 -11.33 -12.29
C VAL A 237 1.39 -12.72 -12.14
N PRO A 238 2.06 -13.69 -11.48
CA PRO A 238 1.71 -15.12 -11.52
C PRO A 238 0.28 -15.48 -11.10
N ILE A 239 -0.38 -14.65 -10.28
CA ILE A 239 -1.79 -14.84 -9.89
C ILE A 239 -2.73 -14.87 -11.10
N ASN A 240 -2.32 -14.33 -12.24
CA ASN A 240 -3.05 -14.41 -13.50
C ASN A 240 -3.36 -15.84 -13.96
N LYS A 241 -2.49 -16.80 -13.65
CA LYS A 241 -2.73 -18.23 -13.96
C LYS A 241 -3.96 -18.78 -13.25
N LYS A 242 -4.31 -18.21 -12.09
CA LYS A 242 -5.50 -18.56 -11.32
C LYS A 242 -6.70 -17.71 -11.73
N TYR A 243 -6.48 -16.42 -11.98
CA TYR A 243 -7.51 -15.46 -12.36
C TYR A 243 -7.08 -14.71 -13.64
N PRO A 244 -7.37 -15.26 -14.83
CA PRO A 244 -7.01 -14.65 -16.12
C PRO A 244 -7.67 -13.30 -16.35
N LEU A 245 -7.14 -12.55 -17.33
CA LEU A 245 -7.55 -11.17 -17.61
C LEU A 245 -9.05 -10.98 -17.81
N GLU A 246 -9.70 -11.87 -18.55
CA GLU A 246 -11.15 -11.80 -18.78
C GLU A 246 -11.95 -11.82 -17.47
N MET A 247 -11.62 -12.79 -16.59
CA MET A 247 -12.25 -12.94 -15.28
C MET A 247 -11.97 -11.74 -14.38
N LEU A 248 -10.73 -11.26 -14.41
CA LEU A 248 -10.26 -10.13 -13.62
C LEU A 248 -10.97 -8.83 -14.00
N LEU A 249 -11.00 -8.51 -15.29
CA LEU A 249 -11.67 -7.30 -15.79
C LEU A 249 -13.18 -7.37 -15.58
N ALA A 250 -13.80 -8.55 -15.71
CA ALA A 250 -15.21 -8.73 -15.37
C ALA A 250 -15.49 -8.42 -13.89
N ALA A 251 -14.64 -8.87 -12.96
CA ALA A 251 -14.77 -8.55 -11.54
C ALA A 251 -14.57 -7.05 -11.26
N CYS A 252 -13.59 -6.41 -11.89
CA CYS A 252 -13.40 -4.97 -11.78
C CYS A 252 -14.61 -4.19 -12.32
N LYS A 253 -15.20 -4.60 -13.45
CA LYS A 253 -16.43 -3.99 -14.00
C LYS A 253 -17.59 -4.10 -13.02
N ARG A 254 -17.79 -5.28 -12.41
CA ARG A 254 -18.82 -5.48 -11.38
C ARG A 254 -18.60 -4.53 -10.19
N TYR A 255 -17.36 -4.42 -9.70
CA TYR A 255 -17.03 -3.49 -8.61
C TYR A 255 -17.35 -2.03 -8.99
N ILE A 256 -16.84 -1.56 -10.13
CA ILE A 256 -17.02 -0.18 -10.58
C ILE A 256 -18.49 0.16 -10.83
N SER A 257 -19.28 -0.78 -11.37
CA SER A 257 -20.72 -0.57 -11.61
C SER A 257 -21.50 -0.21 -10.33
N LYS A 258 -21.02 -0.61 -9.15
CA LYS A 258 -21.61 -0.26 -7.85
C LYS A 258 -21.19 1.13 -7.34
N LEU A 259 -20.14 1.75 -7.90
CA LEU A 259 -19.55 3.00 -7.39
C LEU A 259 -20.11 4.29 -8.04
N GLY A 260 -21.15 4.16 -8.86
CA GLY A 260 -21.81 5.25 -9.56
C GLY A 260 -21.09 5.70 -10.84
N GLU A 261 -21.82 6.40 -11.73
CA GLU A 261 -21.45 6.63 -13.14
C GLU A 261 -20.14 7.40 -13.37
N LYS A 262 -19.65 8.16 -12.39
CA LYS A 262 -18.44 8.99 -12.54
C LYS A 262 -17.16 8.31 -12.04
N ARG A 263 -17.25 7.13 -11.42
CA ARG A 263 -16.08 6.39 -10.92
C ARG A 263 -15.61 5.44 -12.01
N VAL A 264 -14.32 5.50 -12.31
CA VAL A 264 -13.68 4.65 -13.32
C VAL A 264 -12.52 3.90 -12.70
N LEU A 265 -12.18 2.74 -13.27
CA LEU A 265 -11.03 1.96 -12.85
C LEU A 265 -9.74 2.74 -13.11
N THR A 266 -8.77 2.62 -12.22
CA THR A 266 -7.39 3.06 -12.51
C THR A 266 -6.58 1.85 -12.93
N ILE A 267 -6.01 1.86 -14.13
CA ILE A 267 -5.08 0.83 -14.57
C ILE A 267 -3.67 1.27 -14.23
N GLU A 268 -2.96 0.49 -13.43
CA GLU A 268 -1.53 0.67 -13.18
C GLU A 268 -0.73 -0.25 -14.12
N TYR A 269 0.19 0.35 -14.88
CA TYR A 269 0.98 -0.37 -15.86
C TYR A 269 2.47 0.04 -15.77
N THR A 270 3.23 -0.75 -15.02
CA THR A 270 4.70 -0.70 -14.99
C THR A 270 5.28 -1.00 -16.37
N LEU A 271 6.00 -0.04 -16.95
CA LEU A 271 6.69 -0.19 -18.23
C LEU A 271 8.11 -0.74 -18.00
N LEU A 272 8.40 -1.88 -18.61
CA LEU A 272 9.64 -2.66 -18.53
C LEU A 272 10.27 -2.73 -19.92
N LYS A 273 11.50 -2.23 -20.04
CA LYS A 273 12.21 -2.10 -21.32
C LYS A 273 12.36 -3.46 -22.00
N GLY A 274 11.92 -3.56 -23.26
CA GLY A 274 12.08 -4.78 -24.04
C GLY A 274 11.06 -5.88 -23.71
N VAL A 275 10.16 -5.65 -22.76
CA VAL A 275 9.29 -6.71 -22.21
C VAL A 275 7.81 -6.40 -22.46
N ASN A 276 7.35 -5.20 -22.13
CA ASN A 276 5.94 -4.84 -22.20
C ASN A 276 5.70 -3.39 -22.66
N ASP A 277 6.72 -2.75 -23.25
CA ASP A 277 6.76 -1.32 -23.62
C ASP A 277 6.80 -1.04 -25.14
N GLN A 278 6.69 -2.08 -25.95
CA GLN A 278 6.64 -2.01 -27.42
C GLN A 278 5.27 -1.54 -27.94
N PRO A 279 5.18 -0.96 -29.16
CA PRO A 279 3.91 -0.52 -29.76
C PRO A 279 2.83 -1.60 -29.82
N GLU A 280 3.18 -2.84 -30.15
CA GLU A 280 2.25 -3.98 -30.19
C GLU A 280 1.57 -4.23 -28.85
N HIS A 281 2.27 -3.97 -27.74
CA HIS A 281 1.68 -4.11 -26.40
C HIS A 281 0.68 -2.99 -26.10
N ALA A 282 0.89 -1.78 -26.63
CA ALA A 282 -0.09 -0.70 -26.52
C ALA A 282 -1.35 -1.02 -27.33
N GLU A 283 -1.21 -1.56 -28.55
CA GLU A 283 -2.34 -1.97 -29.38
C GLU A 283 -3.17 -3.08 -28.72
N GLN A 284 -2.51 -4.10 -28.16
CA GLN A 284 -3.17 -5.15 -27.38
C GLN A 284 -3.87 -4.57 -26.13
N MET A 285 -3.25 -3.60 -25.45
CA MET A 285 -3.85 -2.96 -24.28
C MET A 285 -5.11 -2.17 -24.66
N ILE A 286 -5.10 -1.47 -25.80
CA ILE A 286 -6.27 -0.75 -26.34
C ILE A 286 -7.41 -1.73 -26.60
N ALA A 287 -7.12 -2.87 -27.25
CA ALA A 287 -8.12 -3.89 -27.51
C ALA A 287 -8.67 -4.50 -26.22
N LEU A 288 -7.80 -4.82 -25.26
CA LEU A 288 -8.18 -5.40 -23.97
C LEU A 288 -9.09 -4.48 -23.14
N LEU A 289 -8.86 -3.17 -23.20
CA LEU A 289 -9.56 -2.17 -22.38
C LEU A 289 -10.68 -1.43 -23.14
N ALA A 290 -11.01 -1.85 -24.36
CA ALA A 290 -11.96 -1.16 -25.23
C ALA A 290 -13.34 -0.96 -24.58
N ASP A 291 -13.77 -1.90 -23.74
CA ASP A 291 -15.06 -1.90 -23.04
C ASP A 291 -14.92 -1.70 -21.52
N VAL A 292 -13.76 -1.22 -21.05
CA VAL A 292 -13.47 -0.95 -19.64
C VAL A 292 -13.29 0.56 -19.44
N PRO A 293 -14.28 1.27 -18.88
CA PRO A 293 -14.11 2.68 -18.51
C PRO A 293 -12.98 2.83 -17.49
N CYS A 294 -11.85 3.39 -17.93
CA CYS A 294 -10.67 3.50 -17.11
C CYS A 294 -9.82 4.73 -17.45
N LYS A 295 -8.95 5.06 -16.50
CA LYS A 295 -7.77 5.89 -16.72
C LYS A 295 -6.53 5.02 -16.55
N ILE A 296 -5.46 5.35 -17.27
CA ILE A 296 -4.23 4.57 -17.31
C ILE A 296 -3.09 5.37 -16.66
N ASN A 297 -2.43 4.76 -15.69
CA ASN A 297 -1.22 5.26 -15.06
C ASN A 297 -0.04 4.40 -15.52
N LEU A 298 0.78 4.97 -16.38
CA LEU A 298 2.05 4.36 -16.78
C LEU A 298 3.08 4.64 -15.70
N ILE A 299 3.72 3.57 -15.20
CA ILE A 299 4.78 3.66 -14.19
C ILE A 299 6.09 3.25 -14.86
N PRO A 300 6.97 4.19 -15.21
CA PRO A 300 8.31 3.83 -15.65
C PRO A 300 9.02 3.03 -14.56
N PHE A 301 9.59 1.87 -14.91
CA PHE A 301 10.21 0.99 -13.93
C PHE A 301 11.30 1.72 -13.12
N ASN A 302 11.28 1.52 -11.79
CA ASN A 302 12.32 1.98 -10.88
C ASN A 302 13.23 0.79 -10.59
N PRO A 303 14.49 0.80 -11.05
CA PRO A 303 15.37 -0.33 -10.91
C PRO A 303 15.69 -0.60 -9.45
N PHE A 304 15.90 -1.88 -9.14
CA PHE A 304 16.44 -2.34 -7.87
C PHE A 304 17.37 -3.56 -8.13
N PRO A 305 18.28 -3.89 -7.20
CA PRO A 305 19.26 -4.95 -7.40
C PRO A 305 18.62 -6.29 -7.79
N PHE A 306 19.21 -6.97 -8.77
CA PHE A 306 18.77 -8.29 -9.25
C PHE A 306 17.32 -8.35 -9.75
N SER A 307 16.73 -7.20 -10.13
CA SER A 307 15.37 -7.15 -10.70
C SER A 307 15.25 -7.96 -11.99
N GLY A 308 16.28 -7.95 -12.84
CA GLY A 308 16.25 -8.55 -14.18
C GLY A 308 15.53 -7.69 -15.22
N TYR A 309 15.16 -6.46 -14.85
CA TYR A 309 14.41 -5.53 -15.70
C TYR A 309 15.09 -4.17 -15.77
N GLU A 310 14.82 -3.43 -16.84
CA GLU A 310 15.35 -2.10 -17.06
C GLU A 310 14.23 -1.09 -17.30
N ARG A 311 14.53 0.17 -16.96
CA ARG A 311 13.65 1.30 -17.26
C ARG A 311 13.66 1.59 -18.78
N PRO A 312 12.50 1.70 -19.44
CA PRO A 312 12.43 2.14 -20.83
C PRO A 312 13.00 3.54 -21.05
N SER A 313 13.38 3.83 -22.29
CA SER A 313 13.74 5.20 -22.67
C SER A 313 12.51 6.12 -22.62
N ASN A 314 12.73 7.42 -22.37
CA ASN A 314 11.67 8.42 -22.38
C ASN A 314 10.92 8.48 -23.73
N ASN A 315 11.60 8.18 -24.85
CA ASN A 315 10.98 8.11 -26.17
C ASN A 315 10.02 6.91 -26.29
N ALA A 316 10.39 5.75 -25.74
CA ALA A 316 9.51 4.58 -25.70
C ALA A 316 8.27 4.84 -24.84
N ILE A 317 8.45 5.43 -23.65
CA ILE A 317 7.36 5.80 -22.73
C ILE A 317 6.39 6.76 -23.41
N ARG A 318 6.90 7.84 -24.03
CA ARG A 318 6.07 8.82 -24.75
C ARG A 318 5.32 8.19 -25.92
N ARG A 319 5.99 7.37 -26.73
CA ARG A 319 5.34 6.67 -27.84
C ARG A 319 4.21 5.76 -27.35
N PHE A 320 4.43 5.01 -26.28
CA PHE A 320 3.39 4.16 -25.67
C PHE A 320 2.21 5.00 -25.17
N GLN A 321 2.50 6.09 -24.46
CA GLN A 321 1.49 7.05 -24.01
C GLN A 321 0.68 7.64 -25.17
N ASP A 322 1.34 8.08 -26.23
CA ASP A 322 0.72 8.72 -27.40
C ASP A 322 -0.23 7.76 -28.13
N LEU A 323 0.12 6.48 -28.23
CA LEU A 323 -0.75 5.45 -28.82
C LEU A 323 -2.04 5.30 -28.03
N LEU A 324 -1.93 5.18 -26.70
CA LEU A 324 -3.07 5.08 -25.80
C LEU A 324 -3.93 6.36 -25.79
N HIS A 325 -3.32 7.55 -25.84
CA HIS A 325 -4.02 8.83 -25.96
C HIS A 325 -4.79 8.93 -27.28
N LYS A 326 -4.17 8.54 -28.40
CA LYS A 326 -4.82 8.54 -29.72
C LYS A 326 -6.02 7.60 -29.79
N ALA A 327 -6.01 6.53 -28.99
CA ALA A 327 -7.14 5.63 -28.82
C ALA A 327 -8.24 6.17 -27.87
N GLY A 328 -8.07 7.36 -27.30
CA GLY A 328 -9.07 8.03 -26.46
C GLY A 328 -8.95 7.76 -24.96
N HIS A 329 -7.93 7.04 -24.50
CA HIS A 329 -7.72 6.82 -23.06
C HIS A 329 -7.13 8.06 -22.37
N ASN A 330 -7.52 8.29 -21.12
CA ASN A 330 -6.82 9.24 -20.25
C ASN A 330 -5.57 8.59 -19.65
N VAL A 331 -4.39 8.99 -20.11
CA VAL A 331 -3.12 8.37 -19.75
C VAL A 331 -2.23 9.38 -19.04
N THR A 332 -1.71 9.01 -17.88
CA THR A 332 -0.68 9.78 -17.16
C THR A 332 0.58 8.94 -16.99
N VAL A 333 1.73 9.61 -16.98
CA VAL A 333 3.02 8.98 -16.64
C VAL A 333 3.38 9.40 -15.23
N ARG A 334 3.54 8.43 -14.34
CA ARG A 334 3.89 8.68 -12.94
C ARG A 334 5.32 9.19 -12.85
N THR A 335 5.51 10.38 -12.27
CA THR A 335 6.83 10.91 -11.96
C THR A 335 7.45 10.06 -10.85
N THR A 336 8.71 9.64 -11.02
CA THR A 336 9.48 8.99 -9.96
C THR A 336 9.66 9.98 -8.79
N ARG A 337 9.43 9.53 -7.55
CA ARG A 337 9.48 10.33 -6.32
C ARG A 337 10.22 9.58 -5.24
N GLY A 338 11.06 10.28 -4.47
CA GLY A 338 11.85 9.70 -3.38
C GLY A 338 12.84 8.60 -3.80
N ASP A 339 13.37 8.67 -5.02
CA ASP A 339 14.34 7.68 -5.54
C ASP A 339 15.66 7.72 -4.76
N ASP A 340 16.07 8.90 -4.31
CA ASP A 340 17.26 9.14 -3.48
C ASP A 340 17.21 8.46 -2.10
N ILE A 341 16.04 8.01 -1.68
CA ILE A 341 15.81 7.32 -0.42
C ILE A 341 15.13 5.95 -0.61
N ASP A 342 15.19 5.35 -1.81
CA ASP A 342 14.55 4.08 -2.15
C ASP A 342 13.06 4.03 -1.74
N ALA A 343 12.30 5.09 -2.02
CA ALA A 343 10.89 5.21 -1.68
C ALA A 343 9.96 5.17 -2.90
N ALA A 344 10.50 4.98 -4.11
CA ALA A 344 9.68 4.89 -5.30
C ALA A 344 8.89 3.58 -5.35
N CYS A 345 7.80 3.56 -6.12
CA CYS A 345 6.94 2.38 -6.23
C CYS A 345 7.73 1.16 -6.69
N GLY A 346 7.59 0.05 -5.95
CA GLY A 346 8.26 -1.22 -6.23
C GLY A 346 9.67 -1.37 -5.62
N GLN A 347 10.24 -0.30 -5.05
CA GLN A 347 11.56 -0.34 -4.38
C GLN A 347 11.47 -0.67 -2.89
N LEU A 348 10.27 -0.63 -2.29
CA LEU A 348 10.11 -0.84 -0.85
C LEU A 348 10.65 -2.21 -0.44
N VAL A 349 11.77 -2.18 0.29
CA VAL A 349 12.42 -3.40 0.74
C VAL A 349 11.91 -3.75 2.13
N GLY A 350 12.00 -2.84 3.09
CA GLY A 350 11.80 -3.19 4.49
C GLY A 350 12.81 -4.23 4.97
N GLN A 351 12.48 -4.93 6.05
CA GLN A 351 13.24 -6.09 6.56
C GLN A 351 12.27 -7.20 6.90
N VAL A 352 12.04 -8.11 5.95
CA VAL A 352 11.06 -9.20 6.11
C VAL A 352 11.74 -10.44 6.67
N MET A 353 11.25 -10.96 7.80
CA MET A 353 11.64 -12.27 8.31
C MET A 353 10.94 -13.36 7.50
N ASP A 354 11.43 -13.66 6.31
CA ASP A 354 10.74 -14.54 5.36
C ASP A 354 10.42 -15.94 5.91
N ARG A 355 9.15 -16.36 5.83
CA ARG A 355 8.69 -17.71 6.19
C ARG A 355 8.55 -18.63 4.98
N THR A 356 8.71 -18.11 3.77
CA THR A 356 8.51 -18.83 2.50
C THR A 356 9.79 -19.41 1.90
N ARG A 357 10.96 -19.16 2.51
CA ARG A 357 12.30 -19.54 2.02
C ARG A 357 12.63 -18.99 0.62
N ARG A 358 11.94 -17.94 0.16
CA ARG A 358 12.20 -17.28 -1.12
C ARG A 358 13.42 -16.36 -1.02
N SER A 359 13.56 -15.68 0.11
CA SER A 359 14.73 -14.85 0.39
C SER A 359 16.03 -15.67 0.35
N GLU A 360 16.03 -16.89 0.90
CA GLU A 360 17.17 -17.83 0.87
C GLU A 360 17.60 -18.17 -0.55
N ARG A 361 16.65 -18.44 -1.45
CA ARG A 361 16.93 -18.70 -2.87
C ARG A 361 17.53 -17.49 -3.56
N TYR A 362 17.07 -16.28 -3.24
CA TYR A 362 17.64 -15.04 -3.78
C TYR A 362 19.00 -14.68 -3.19
N ILE A 363 19.22 -14.92 -1.89
CA ILE A 363 20.52 -14.72 -1.23
C ILE A 363 21.56 -15.67 -1.83
N ALA A 364 21.19 -16.92 -2.13
CA ALA A 364 22.08 -17.85 -2.83
C ALA A 364 22.48 -17.32 -4.22
N VAL A 365 21.54 -16.74 -4.98
CA VAL A 365 21.84 -16.06 -6.26
C VAL A 365 22.73 -14.82 -6.05
N ARG A 366 22.54 -14.06 -4.96
CA ARG A 366 23.35 -12.89 -4.60
C ARG A 366 24.79 -13.26 -4.26
N GLN A 367 25.00 -14.39 -3.58
CA GLN A 367 26.34 -14.91 -3.26
C GLN A 367 27.06 -15.40 -4.51
N LEU A 368 26.37 -16.18 -5.36
CA LEU A 368 26.91 -16.65 -6.65
C LEU A 368 27.24 -15.51 -7.62
N GLY A 369 26.45 -14.43 -7.62
CA GLY A 369 26.69 -13.25 -8.46
C GLY A 369 27.89 -12.40 -8.00
N ASN A 370 28.18 -12.37 -6.70
CA ASN A 370 29.35 -11.66 -6.16
C ASN A 370 30.66 -12.45 -6.39
N GLU A 371 30.63 -13.78 -6.32
CA GLU A 371 31.79 -14.64 -6.64
C GLU A 371 32.18 -14.56 -8.12
N ALA A 372 31.24 -14.24 -9.02
CA ALA A 372 31.51 -14.04 -10.44
C ALA A 372 32.15 -12.67 -10.79
N GLN A 373 32.36 -11.78 -9.81
CA GLN A 373 32.91 -10.42 -10.00
C GLN A 373 34.27 -10.18 -9.32
N GLU A 374 34.93 -11.19 -8.74
CA GLU A 374 36.33 -11.04 -8.32
C GLU A 374 37.28 -11.19 -9.52
N PRO A 375 38.11 -10.17 -9.85
CA PRO A 375 39.17 -10.36 -10.83
C PRO A 375 40.24 -11.25 -10.22
N HIS A 376 40.52 -12.38 -10.89
CA HIS A 376 41.68 -13.24 -10.64
C HIS A 376 42.94 -12.38 -10.45
N ALA A 377 43.40 -12.25 -9.21
CA ALA A 377 44.71 -11.70 -8.90
C ALA A 377 45.75 -12.67 -9.49
N ALA A 378 46.39 -12.25 -10.58
CA ALA A 378 47.47 -12.99 -11.21
C ALA A 378 48.62 -13.19 -10.21
N THR A 379 48.90 -14.45 -9.89
CA THR A 379 50.13 -14.88 -9.23
C THR A 379 51.33 -14.57 -10.13
N ASN A 380 52.05 -13.49 -9.83
CA ASN A 380 53.42 -13.32 -10.30
C ASN A 380 54.35 -14.22 -9.46
N ARG A 381 54.88 -15.26 -10.08
CA ARG A 381 56.06 -15.99 -9.59
C ARG A 381 57.31 -15.25 -10.08
N ASN A 382 58.21 -14.93 -9.14
CA ASN A 382 59.62 -14.69 -9.41
C ASN A 382 60.34 -16.02 -9.66
#